data_AF-A0A554LIC0-F1
#
_entry.id   AF-A0A554LIC0-F1
#
_cell.length_a   1.000
_cell.length_b   1.000
_cell.length_c   1.000
_cell.angle_alpha   90.00
_cell.angle_beta   90.00
_cell.angle_gamma   90.00
#
_symmetry.space_group_name_H-M   'P 1'
#
loop_
_entity.id
_entity.type
_entity.pdbx_description
1 polymer ?
#
loop_
_entity_poly.entity_id
_entity_poly.type
_entity_poly.pdbx_seq_one_letter_code
_entity_poly.pdbx_strand_id
1 'polypeptide(L)'
;MNRTFYKGIIFFLFSCLQIFLPKRLVSWEILTIFSFLFNISIVLISDGITQKISKKSLLQEICRSKKNIAHFLLISVAGGIILDGVAQWLGKLWVYPYFNFYIYLLFFVPGFGLYWLMIAESYLATKAIIDYLRKGKQVVRNYFSFEPRLYRLLGIIGIILIPLSVIFMLHDYFVQSGYIFDVSNPVNYKVNFVYVIAIFLGTWFVLEYIEYSRKKTSLLKDIFHHYSSSLISILIASFVLAIIMEFENIPVGFWIYTNWPLEHIRVFGLPLIMFIAWPLHYIVFLSLFRAFTEKESDEIWRGDLIK
;
A
#
# COMPACT_ATOMS: atom_id res chain seq x y z
N MET A 1 -4.63 -12.94 23.94
CA MET A 1 -3.81 -12.16 22.97
C MET A 1 -2.39 -12.01 23.50
N ASN A 2 -1.40 -11.68 22.67
CA ASN A 2 -0.02 -11.45 23.11
C ASN A 2 0.21 -9.98 23.56
N ARG A 3 1.35 -9.69 24.18
CA ARG A 3 1.71 -8.33 24.64
C ARG A 3 1.76 -7.31 23.50
N THR A 4 2.17 -7.72 22.30
CA THR A 4 2.27 -6.88 21.10
C THR A 4 0.91 -6.28 20.73
N PHE A 5 -0.14 -7.10 20.68
CA PHE A 5 -1.50 -6.65 20.37
C PHE A 5 -2.00 -5.59 21.35
N TYR A 6 -1.82 -5.80 22.66
CA TYR A 6 -2.30 -4.86 23.67
C TYR A 6 -1.54 -3.52 23.62
N LYS A 7 -0.24 -3.54 23.32
CA LYS A 7 0.53 -2.31 23.06
C LYS A 7 -0.04 -1.54 21.87
N GLY A 8 -0.39 -2.25 20.80
CA GLY A 8 -1.05 -1.67 19.65
C GLY A 8 -2.37 -0.98 20.02
N ILE A 9 -3.26 -1.64 20.76
CA ILE A 9 -4.51 -1.00 21.24
C ILE A 9 -4.21 0.28 22.04
N ILE A 10 -3.24 0.24 22.96
CA ILE A 10 -2.89 1.42 23.75
C ILE A 10 -2.45 2.58 22.86
N PHE A 11 -1.58 2.32 21.86
CA PHE A 11 -1.16 3.35 20.91
C PHE A 11 -2.30 3.86 20.03
N PHE A 12 -3.25 3.00 19.64
CA PHE A 12 -4.45 3.41 18.91
C PHE A 12 -5.30 4.36 19.75
N LEU A 13 -5.57 4.02 21.02
CA LEU A 13 -6.33 4.89 21.92
C LEU A 13 -5.65 6.24 22.14
N PHE A 14 -4.31 6.26 22.23
CA PHE A 14 -3.56 7.51 22.30
C PHE A 14 -3.58 8.29 21.00
N SER A 15 -3.59 7.64 19.83
CA SER A 15 -3.68 8.34 18.55
C SER A 15 -4.98 9.11 18.42
N CYS A 16 -6.10 8.52 18.86
CA CYS A 16 -7.42 9.13 18.83
C CYS A 16 -7.55 10.39 19.71
N LEU A 17 -6.60 10.67 20.61
CA LEU A 17 -6.60 11.94 21.37
C LEU A 17 -6.48 13.17 20.47
N GLN A 18 -5.98 13.00 19.23
CA GLN A 18 -5.91 14.08 18.26
C GLN A 18 -7.28 14.69 17.93
N ILE A 19 -8.37 13.91 18.03
CA ILE A 19 -9.75 14.37 17.78
C ILE A 19 -10.16 15.49 18.76
N PHE A 20 -9.55 15.52 19.94
CA PHE A 20 -9.82 16.51 20.98
C PHE A 20 -8.84 17.69 20.96
N LEU A 21 -7.93 17.77 19.97
CA LEU A 21 -7.00 18.88 19.87
C LEU A 21 -7.73 20.20 19.55
N PRO A 22 -7.51 21.27 20.34
CA PRO A 22 -7.92 22.60 19.95
C PRO A 22 -7.27 23.01 18.62
N LYS A 23 -8.03 23.64 17.71
CA LYS A 23 -7.55 24.07 16.39
C LYS A 23 -6.22 24.83 16.41
N ARG A 24 -5.98 25.64 17.45
CA ARG A 24 -4.73 26.41 17.64
C ARG A 24 -3.47 25.55 17.90
N LEU A 25 -3.66 24.31 18.32
CA LEU A 25 -2.58 23.34 18.57
C LEU A 25 -2.41 22.36 17.41
N VAL A 26 -3.19 22.48 16.34
CA VAL A 26 -3.04 21.63 15.16
C VAL A 26 -1.84 22.13 14.37
N SER A 27 -0.77 21.34 14.39
CA SER A 27 0.48 21.61 13.68
C SER A 27 1.06 20.31 13.10
N TRP A 28 2.00 20.42 12.16
CA TRP A 28 2.62 19.24 11.56
C TRP A 28 3.36 18.38 12.60
N GLU A 29 3.99 18.99 13.60
CA GLU A 29 4.73 18.28 14.65
C GLU A 29 3.79 17.37 15.45
N ILE A 30 2.67 17.94 15.91
CA ILE A 30 1.71 17.27 16.77
C ILE A 30 0.98 16.18 15.98
N LEU A 31 0.51 16.51 14.78
CA LEU A 31 -0.17 15.53 13.92
C LEU A 31 0.75 14.39 13.48
N THR A 32 2.05 14.65 13.26
CA THR A 32 3.02 13.60 12.93
C THR A 32 3.19 12.61 14.09
N ILE A 33 3.19 13.07 15.34
CA ILE A 33 3.26 12.18 16.51
C ILE A 33 2.02 11.29 16.58
N PHE A 34 0.83 11.87 16.44
CA PHE A 34 -0.42 11.10 16.45
C PHE A 34 -0.52 10.13 15.26
N SER A 35 -0.13 10.56 14.07
CA SER A 35 -0.05 9.71 12.88
C SER A 35 0.97 8.56 13.07
N PHE A 36 2.13 8.82 13.68
CA PHE A 36 3.08 7.78 14.02
C PHE A 36 2.48 6.75 14.98
N LEU A 37 1.87 7.20 16.08
CA LEU A 37 1.20 6.34 17.06
C LEU A 37 0.08 5.52 16.42
N PHE A 38 -0.70 6.13 15.53
CA PHE A 38 -1.74 5.46 14.77
C PHE A 38 -1.16 4.37 13.87
N ASN A 39 -0.21 4.69 12.99
CA ASN A 39 0.37 3.71 12.07
C ASN A 39 1.02 2.54 12.82
N ILE A 40 1.82 2.82 13.86
CA ILE A 40 2.45 1.75 14.65
C ILE A 40 1.40 0.92 15.41
N SER A 41 0.26 1.51 15.81
CA SER A 41 -0.82 0.76 16.43
C SER A 41 -1.39 -0.32 15.52
N ILE A 42 -1.68 0.03 14.25
CA ILE A 42 -2.22 -0.90 13.25
C ILE A 42 -1.21 -2.01 12.97
N VAL A 43 0.06 -1.66 12.84
CA VAL A 43 1.17 -2.61 12.68
C VAL A 43 1.21 -3.61 13.83
N LEU A 44 1.21 -3.14 15.09
CA LEU A 44 1.32 -4.02 16.27
C LEU A 44 0.06 -4.86 16.54
N ILE A 45 -1.13 -4.31 16.31
CA ILE A 45 -2.38 -5.05 16.40
C ILE A 45 -2.37 -6.20 15.38
N SER A 46 -2.02 -5.89 14.14
CA SER A 46 -2.01 -6.86 13.04
C SER A 46 -0.93 -7.92 13.21
N ASP A 47 0.31 -7.55 13.54
CA ASP A 47 1.38 -8.50 13.86
C ASP A 47 1.01 -9.36 15.08
N GLY A 48 0.34 -8.78 16.08
CA GLY A 48 -0.18 -9.51 17.24
C GLY A 48 -1.20 -10.60 16.88
N ILE A 49 -2.11 -10.32 15.94
CA ILE A 49 -3.06 -11.28 15.39
C ILE A 49 -2.32 -12.38 14.62
N THR A 50 -1.42 -11.99 13.71
CA THR A 50 -0.64 -12.93 12.88
C THR A 50 0.20 -13.88 13.74
N GLN A 51 0.88 -13.38 14.77
CA GLN A 51 1.64 -14.20 15.71
C GLN A 51 0.75 -15.18 16.47
N LYS A 52 -0.47 -14.78 16.85
CA LYS A 52 -1.38 -15.64 17.60
C LYS A 52 -1.92 -16.80 16.74
N ILE A 53 -2.22 -16.54 15.47
CA ILE A 53 -2.83 -17.51 14.57
C ILE A 53 -1.76 -18.36 13.86
N SER A 54 -0.79 -17.71 13.23
CA SER A 54 0.18 -18.34 12.34
C SER A 54 1.56 -18.56 12.96
N LYS A 55 1.81 -18.05 14.18
CA LYS A 55 3.12 -18.11 14.87
C LYS A 55 4.28 -17.51 14.07
N LYS A 56 3.99 -16.48 13.27
CA LYS A 56 4.95 -15.75 12.45
C LYS A 56 4.84 -14.25 12.72
N SER A 57 5.91 -13.52 12.43
CA SER A 57 5.97 -12.06 12.55
C SER A 57 6.86 -11.51 11.43
N LEU A 58 6.31 -10.62 10.62
CA LEU A 58 7.06 -9.96 9.56
C LEU A 58 8.05 -8.97 10.16
N LEU A 59 7.67 -8.23 11.21
CA LEU A 59 8.58 -7.37 11.96
C LEU A 59 9.83 -8.11 12.47
N GLN A 60 9.67 -9.31 13.05
CA GLN A 60 10.81 -10.09 13.51
C GLN A 60 11.75 -10.47 12.38
N GLU A 61 11.22 -10.84 11.21
CA GLU A 61 12.02 -11.23 10.05
C GLU A 61 12.71 -10.01 9.41
N ILE A 62 12.06 -8.85 9.35
CA ILE A 62 12.69 -7.59 8.90
C ILE A 62 13.82 -7.19 9.84
N CYS A 63 13.60 -7.23 11.16
CA CYS A 63 14.61 -6.83 12.15
C CYS A 63 15.71 -7.88 12.37
N ARG A 64 15.63 -9.04 11.73
CA ARG A 64 16.57 -10.16 11.92
C ARG A 64 17.98 -9.81 11.47
N SER A 65 18.14 -8.97 10.45
CA SER A 65 19.46 -8.57 9.94
C SER A 65 19.44 -7.14 9.40
N LYS A 66 20.61 -6.47 9.42
CA LYS A 66 20.76 -5.13 8.81
C LYS A 66 20.44 -5.13 7.31
N LYS A 67 20.71 -6.24 6.62
CA LYS A 67 20.39 -6.42 5.19
C LYS A 67 18.88 -6.41 4.97
N ASN A 68 18.12 -7.12 5.81
CA ASN A 68 16.66 -7.18 5.72
C ASN A 68 16.04 -5.79 5.97
N ILE A 69 16.54 -5.07 6.97
CA ILE A 69 16.13 -3.67 7.24
C ILE A 69 16.43 -2.78 6.03
N ALA A 70 17.65 -2.88 5.45
CA ALA A 70 18.03 -2.08 4.29
C ALA A 70 17.14 -2.37 3.07
N HIS A 71 16.85 -3.64 2.79
CA HIS A 71 15.92 -4.02 1.73
C HIS A 71 14.51 -3.48 1.98
N PHE A 72 14.00 -3.63 3.21
CA PHE A 72 12.71 -3.09 3.60
C PHE A 72 12.62 -1.57 3.38
N LEU A 73 13.63 -0.81 3.83
CA LEU A 73 13.67 0.63 3.63
C LEU A 73 13.74 1.00 2.15
N LEU A 74 14.57 0.32 1.36
CA LEU A 74 14.67 0.55 -0.08
C LEU A 74 13.34 0.31 -0.79
N ILE A 75 12.67 -0.79 -0.45
CA ILE A 75 11.37 -1.15 -1.03
C ILE A 75 10.27 -0.18 -0.60
N SER A 76 10.30 0.25 0.66
CA SER A 76 9.36 1.27 1.17
C SER A 76 9.52 2.59 0.42
N VAL A 77 10.76 3.02 0.19
CA VAL A 77 11.07 4.22 -0.61
C VAL A 77 10.61 4.05 -2.06
N ALA A 78 10.89 2.90 -2.69
CA ALA A 78 10.44 2.62 -4.05
C ALA A 78 8.90 2.60 -4.15
N GLY A 79 8.22 1.98 -3.19
CA GLY A 79 6.77 1.98 -3.08
C GLY A 79 6.21 3.40 -2.88
N GLY A 80 6.87 4.22 -2.07
CA GLY A 80 6.53 5.63 -1.90
C GLY A 80 6.72 6.46 -3.16
N ILE A 81 7.79 6.23 -3.92
CA ILE A 81 8.01 6.89 -5.22
C ILE A 81 6.92 6.45 -6.22
N ILE A 82 6.51 5.19 -6.21
CA ILE A 82 5.40 4.75 -7.06
C ILE A 82 4.09 5.40 -6.61
N LEU A 83 3.78 5.40 -5.31
CA LEU A 83 2.52 5.92 -4.80
C LEU A 83 2.47 7.45 -4.89
N ASP A 84 3.32 8.16 -4.17
CA ASP A 84 3.32 9.62 -4.19
C ASP A 84 3.79 10.15 -5.53
N GLY A 85 4.78 9.53 -6.19
CA GLY A 85 5.21 9.99 -7.51
C GLY A 85 4.09 9.91 -8.55
N VAL A 86 3.28 8.86 -8.55
CA VAL A 86 2.18 8.75 -9.51
C VAL A 86 0.95 9.52 -9.05
N ALA A 87 0.51 9.33 -7.82
CA ALA A 87 -0.78 9.85 -7.36
C ALA A 87 -0.68 11.28 -6.82
N GLN A 88 0.37 11.63 -6.07
CA GLN A 88 0.57 13.00 -5.56
C GLN A 88 1.28 13.87 -6.61
N TRP A 89 2.44 13.46 -7.12
CA TRP A 89 3.32 14.33 -7.90
C TRP A 89 2.76 14.52 -9.30
N LEU A 90 2.49 13.42 -10.01
CA LEU A 90 1.92 13.46 -11.36
C LEU A 90 0.39 13.59 -11.34
N GLY A 91 -0.28 12.92 -10.41
CA GLY A 91 -1.74 12.84 -10.34
C GLY A 91 -2.42 13.95 -9.54
N LYS A 92 -1.70 14.72 -8.73
CA LYS A 92 -2.30 15.77 -7.87
C LYS A 92 -3.56 15.29 -7.13
N LEU A 93 -3.60 14.02 -6.73
CA LEU A 93 -4.78 13.37 -6.16
C LEU A 93 -4.99 13.70 -4.69
N TRP A 94 -3.97 14.24 -4.03
CA TRP A 94 -4.07 14.83 -2.70
C TRP A 94 -2.93 15.80 -2.43
N VAL A 95 -3.06 16.53 -1.32
CA VAL A 95 -2.04 17.41 -0.77
C VAL A 95 -1.89 17.18 0.73
N TYR A 96 -0.71 17.53 1.26
CA TYR A 96 -0.39 17.49 2.69
C TYR A 96 -0.31 18.93 3.22
N PRO A 97 -1.43 19.54 3.66
CA PRO A 97 -1.52 20.98 3.91
C PRO A 97 -0.58 21.49 5.00
N TYR A 98 -0.14 20.61 5.91
CA TYR A 98 0.76 20.96 7.02
C TYR A 98 2.24 20.79 6.67
N PHE A 99 2.57 20.23 5.51
CA PHE A 99 3.95 19.91 5.13
C PHE A 99 4.46 20.91 4.13
N ASN A 100 5.59 21.54 4.39
CA ASN A 100 6.39 22.14 3.33
C ASN A 100 7.27 21.08 2.66
N PHE A 101 7.95 21.47 1.57
CA PHE A 101 8.83 20.58 0.81
C PHE A 101 9.89 19.86 1.67
N TYR A 102 10.55 20.58 2.58
CA TYR A 102 11.62 20.03 3.40
C TYR A 102 11.10 19.05 4.45
N ILE A 103 9.97 19.37 5.08
CA ILE A 103 9.30 18.48 6.04
C ILE A 103 8.85 17.21 5.32
N TYR A 104 8.23 17.35 4.13
CA TYR A 104 7.85 16.21 3.30
C TYR A 104 9.03 15.30 2.98
N LEU A 105 10.17 15.86 2.56
CA LEU A 105 11.37 15.09 2.25
C LEU A 105 11.94 14.38 3.50
N LEU A 106 11.95 15.05 4.66
CA LEU A 106 12.41 14.47 5.92
C LEU A 106 11.58 13.24 6.33
N PHE A 107 10.26 13.32 6.16
CA PHE A 107 9.35 12.25 6.54
C PHE A 107 9.10 11.21 5.45
N PHE A 108 9.59 11.41 4.23
CA PHE A 108 9.34 10.50 3.12
C PHE A 108 9.75 9.06 3.47
N VAL A 109 10.99 8.84 3.88
CA VAL A 109 11.49 7.49 4.22
C VAL A 109 10.76 6.87 5.42
N PRO A 110 10.72 7.49 6.62
CA PRO A 110 10.04 6.88 7.77
C PRO A 110 8.53 6.75 7.57
N GLY A 111 7.90 7.73 6.91
CA GLY A 111 6.47 7.72 6.60
C GLY A 111 6.10 6.56 5.69
N PHE A 112 6.82 6.37 4.58
CA PHE A 112 6.58 5.24 3.68
C PHE A 112 6.96 3.90 4.29
N GLY A 113 7.97 3.84 5.15
CA GLY A 113 8.27 2.63 5.93
C GLY A 113 7.08 2.19 6.79
N LEU A 114 6.50 3.11 7.55
CA LEU A 114 5.34 2.83 8.38
C LEU A 114 4.09 2.52 7.56
N TYR A 115 3.83 3.30 6.52
CA TYR A 115 2.69 3.08 5.62
C TYR A 115 2.77 1.71 4.94
N TRP A 116 3.95 1.31 4.46
CA TRP A 116 4.16 -0.03 3.90
C TRP A 116 3.93 -1.12 4.95
N LEU A 117 4.49 -0.98 6.16
CA LEU A 117 4.28 -1.96 7.23
C LEU A 117 2.82 -2.11 7.59
N MET A 118 2.08 -1.01 7.62
CA MET A 118 0.66 -1.01 7.90
C MET A 118 -0.12 -1.80 6.84
N ILE A 119 0.18 -1.62 5.55
CA ILE A 119 -0.38 -2.41 4.45
C ILE A 119 -0.03 -3.89 4.58
N ALA A 120 1.25 -4.18 4.84
CA ALA A 120 1.73 -5.56 4.88
C ALA A 120 1.16 -6.35 6.07
N GLU A 121 1.20 -5.77 7.26
CA GLU A 121 0.72 -6.42 8.47
C GLU A 121 -0.80 -6.56 8.47
N SER A 122 -1.57 -5.54 8.03
CA SER A 122 -3.04 -5.65 7.94
C SER A 122 -3.47 -6.76 6.97
N TYR A 123 -2.76 -6.89 5.84
CA TYR A 123 -2.95 -7.99 4.91
C TYR A 123 -2.63 -9.34 5.56
N LEU A 124 -1.48 -9.48 6.21
CA LEU A 124 -1.07 -10.74 6.85
C LEU A 124 -2.04 -11.17 7.96
N ALA A 125 -2.51 -10.22 8.77
CA ALA A 125 -3.50 -10.48 9.81
C ALA A 125 -4.83 -10.97 9.22
N THR A 126 -5.32 -10.28 8.19
CA THR A 126 -6.56 -10.64 7.49
C THR A 126 -6.43 -12.01 6.82
N LYS A 127 -5.30 -12.27 6.16
CA LYS A 127 -5.00 -13.56 5.54
C LYS A 127 -4.92 -14.68 6.57
N ALA A 128 -4.25 -14.46 7.70
CA ALA A 128 -4.18 -15.45 8.77
C ALA A 128 -5.58 -15.81 9.29
N ILE A 129 -6.47 -14.83 9.45
CA ILE A 129 -7.87 -15.06 9.85
C ILE A 129 -8.61 -15.87 8.76
N ILE A 130 -8.52 -15.46 7.49
CA ILE A 130 -9.22 -16.15 6.39
C ILE A 130 -8.74 -17.59 6.24
N ASP A 131 -7.43 -17.82 6.25
CA ASP A 131 -6.83 -19.16 6.14
C ASP A 131 -7.23 -20.04 7.33
N TYR A 132 -7.27 -19.47 8.54
CA TYR A 132 -7.76 -20.18 9.74
C TYR A 132 -9.23 -20.58 9.62
N LEU A 133 -10.09 -19.69 9.09
CA LEU A 133 -11.52 -19.94 8.93
C LEU A 133 -11.82 -20.95 7.80
N ARG A 134 -11.04 -20.93 6.71
CA ARG A 134 -11.28 -21.76 5.52
C ARG A 134 -10.94 -23.24 5.67
N LYS A 135 -10.42 -23.69 6.82
CA LYS A 135 -10.15 -25.11 7.17
C LYS A 135 -9.80 -25.99 5.95
N GLY A 136 -8.59 -25.88 5.42
CA GLY A 136 -8.13 -26.74 4.35
C GLY A 136 -6.87 -26.19 3.70
N LYS A 137 -5.92 -27.07 3.39
CA LYS A 137 -4.72 -26.68 2.65
C LYS A 137 -5.09 -26.42 1.20
N GLN A 138 -5.18 -25.14 0.82
CA GLN A 138 -5.36 -24.77 -0.58
C GLN A 138 -3.98 -24.71 -1.22
N VAL A 139 -3.77 -25.62 -2.16
CA VAL A 139 -2.46 -25.85 -2.74
C VAL A 139 -2.31 -25.14 -4.08
N VAL A 140 -1.24 -24.35 -4.20
CA VAL A 140 -0.76 -23.83 -5.48
C VAL A 140 0.00 -24.95 -6.21
N ARG A 141 -0.48 -25.35 -7.38
CA ARG A 141 0.12 -26.45 -8.17
C ARG A 141 1.31 -25.97 -9.00
N ASN A 142 1.90 -26.90 -9.76
CA ASN A 142 2.86 -26.59 -10.81
C ASN A 142 2.23 -25.69 -11.88
N TYR A 143 3.06 -24.86 -12.52
CA TYR A 143 2.64 -23.92 -13.55
C TYR A 143 1.83 -24.60 -14.66
N PHE A 144 0.72 -23.99 -15.06
CA PHE A 144 0.01 -24.37 -16.29
C PHE A 144 0.87 -24.03 -17.52
N SER A 145 0.62 -24.72 -18.63
CA SER A 145 1.41 -24.57 -19.87
C SER A 145 1.39 -23.15 -20.47
N PHE A 146 0.33 -22.37 -20.22
CA PHE A 146 0.19 -20.99 -20.71
C PHE A 146 0.90 -19.96 -19.83
N GLU A 147 1.09 -20.25 -18.54
CA GLU A 147 1.61 -19.30 -17.55
C GLU A 147 2.96 -18.68 -17.97
N PRO A 148 3.97 -19.45 -18.45
CA PRO A 148 5.25 -18.90 -18.89
C PRO A 148 5.17 -17.86 -20.02
N ARG A 149 4.17 -17.97 -20.91
CA ARG A 149 3.95 -17.02 -22.01
C ARG A 149 3.21 -15.79 -21.49
N LEU A 150 2.22 -16.02 -20.63
CA LEU A 150 1.44 -14.96 -20.01
C LEU A 150 2.32 -14.01 -19.18
N TYR A 151 3.16 -14.52 -18.27
CA TYR A 151 4.03 -13.65 -17.46
C TYR A 151 5.00 -12.84 -18.31
N ARG A 152 5.54 -13.41 -19.40
CA ARG A 152 6.38 -12.67 -20.35
C ARG A 152 5.60 -11.56 -21.05
N LEU A 153 4.38 -11.85 -21.51
CA LEU A 153 3.51 -10.86 -22.13
C LEU A 153 3.15 -9.74 -21.16
N LEU A 154 2.78 -10.08 -19.92
CA LEU A 154 2.49 -9.10 -18.86
C LEU A 154 3.70 -8.21 -18.60
N GLY A 155 4.91 -8.78 -18.48
CA GLY A 155 6.14 -8.00 -18.32
C GLY A 155 6.35 -6.98 -19.46
N ILE A 156 6.17 -7.40 -20.72
CA ILE A 156 6.27 -6.51 -21.89
C ILE A 156 5.21 -5.41 -21.84
N ILE A 157 3.95 -5.78 -21.58
CA ILE A 157 2.84 -4.81 -21.48
C ILE A 157 3.14 -3.80 -20.37
N GLY A 158 3.60 -4.25 -19.20
CA GLY A 158 3.92 -3.36 -18.08
C GLY A 158 5.06 -2.40 -18.39
N ILE A 159 6.15 -2.88 -19.02
CA ILE A 159 7.28 -2.05 -19.45
C ILE A 159 6.86 -0.97 -20.46
N ILE A 160 5.85 -1.24 -21.30
CA ILE A 160 5.33 -0.25 -22.27
C ILE A 160 4.32 0.70 -21.60
N LEU A 161 3.42 0.16 -20.78
CA LEU A 161 2.28 0.88 -20.21
C LEU A 161 2.72 1.99 -19.24
N ILE A 162 3.75 1.73 -18.43
CA ILE A 162 4.29 2.72 -17.48
C ILE A 162 4.83 3.97 -18.20
N PRO A 163 5.85 3.88 -19.08
CA PRO A 163 6.41 5.07 -19.73
C PRO A 163 5.40 5.75 -20.64
N LEU A 164 4.55 4.99 -21.34
CA LEU A 164 3.51 5.58 -22.20
C LEU A 164 2.53 6.44 -21.38
N SER A 165 2.10 5.95 -20.23
CA SER A 165 1.21 6.70 -19.33
C SER A 165 1.89 7.94 -18.75
N VAL A 166 3.16 7.84 -18.37
CA VAL A 166 3.96 8.99 -17.92
C VAL A 166 4.09 10.04 -19.03
N ILE A 167 4.39 9.63 -20.27
CA ILE A 167 4.50 10.52 -21.42
C ILE A 167 3.17 11.27 -21.65
N PHE A 168 2.04 10.58 -21.59
CA PHE A 168 0.73 11.24 -21.75
C PHE A 168 0.42 12.22 -20.62
N MET A 169 0.71 11.87 -19.36
CA MET A 169 0.55 12.81 -18.24
C MET A 169 1.44 14.05 -18.41
N LEU A 170 2.70 13.87 -18.82
CA LEU A 170 3.62 14.98 -19.07
C LEU A 170 3.17 15.86 -20.24
N HIS A 171 2.63 15.25 -21.30
CA HIS A 171 2.04 15.98 -22.41
C HIS A 171 0.83 16.83 -21.95
N ASP A 172 -0.04 16.27 -21.11
CA ASP A 172 -1.18 17.00 -20.54
C ASP A 172 -0.72 18.22 -19.73
N TYR A 173 0.37 18.08 -18.95
CA TYR A 173 0.98 19.23 -18.26
C TYR A 173 1.49 20.29 -19.23
N PHE A 174 2.17 19.88 -20.31
CA PHE A 174 2.68 20.82 -21.30
C PHE A 174 1.56 21.65 -21.95
N VAL A 175 0.41 21.03 -22.22
CA VAL A 175 -0.76 21.71 -22.80
C VAL A 175 -1.47 22.63 -21.79
N GLN A 176 -1.46 22.30 -20.50
CA GLN A 176 -2.23 23.00 -19.44
C GLN A 176 -1.45 24.10 -18.68
N SER A 177 -0.36 24.64 -19.21
CA SER A 177 0.51 25.70 -18.63
C SER A 177 1.73 25.21 -17.83
N GLY A 178 2.11 23.94 -17.95
CA GLY A 178 3.33 23.38 -17.38
C GLY A 178 3.14 22.65 -16.05
N TYR A 179 4.21 22.00 -15.59
CA TYR A 179 4.22 21.23 -14.34
C TYR A 179 4.54 22.12 -13.15
N ILE A 180 3.73 22.03 -12.10
CA ILE A 180 3.95 22.69 -10.81
C ILE A 180 4.06 21.62 -9.73
N PHE A 181 5.16 21.64 -8.99
CA PHE A 181 5.31 20.80 -7.81
C PHE A 181 4.94 21.58 -6.56
N ASP A 182 3.80 21.21 -5.96
CA ASP A 182 3.35 21.72 -4.67
C ASP A 182 2.85 20.54 -3.83
N VAL A 183 3.34 20.46 -2.60
CA VAL A 183 3.00 19.41 -1.65
C VAL A 183 1.82 19.82 -0.79
N SER A 184 1.68 21.11 -0.51
CA SER A 184 0.77 21.65 0.51
C SER A 184 -0.52 22.17 -0.09
N ASN A 185 -0.45 22.79 -1.28
CA ASN A 185 -1.59 23.49 -1.87
C ASN A 185 -2.19 22.73 -3.05
N PRO A 186 -3.53 22.69 -3.17
CA PRO A 186 -4.19 22.12 -4.33
C PRO A 186 -3.72 22.77 -5.62
N VAL A 187 -3.25 21.96 -6.57
CA VAL A 187 -2.99 22.38 -7.95
C VAL A 187 -4.20 21.96 -8.77
N ASN A 188 -4.85 22.93 -9.41
CA ASN A 188 -5.99 22.65 -10.29
C ASN A 188 -5.47 22.01 -11.58
N TYR A 189 -5.51 20.69 -11.63
CA TYR A 189 -5.03 19.89 -12.76
C TYR A 189 -5.99 18.75 -13.04
N LYS A 190 -6.43 18.65 -14.29
CA LYS A 190 -7.30 17.56 -14.74
C LYS A 190 -6.43 16.45 -15.32
N VAL A 191 -5.95 15.59 -14.45
CA VAL A 191 -5.32 14.33 -14.87
C VAL A 191 -6.40 13.42 -15.45
N ASN A 192 -6.10 12.75 -16.56
CA ASN A 192 -6.85 11.54 -16.87
C ASN A 192 -6.44 10.42 -15.92
N PHE A 193 -7.30 10.10 -14.95
CA PHE A 193 -7.09 9.06 -13.95
C PHE A 193 -6.78 7.67 -14.54
N VAL A 194 -7.16 7.41 -15.81
CA VAL A 194 -6.78 6.19 -16.52
C VAL A 194 -5.27 6.02 -16.58
N TYR A 195 -4.48 7.09 -16.74
CA TYR A 195 -3.02 7.02 -16.77
C TYR A 195 -2.43 6.62 -15.42
N VAL A 196 -3.03 7.09 -14.31
CA VAL A 196 -2.65 6.68 -12.95
C VAL A 196 -2.89 5.18 -12.79
N ILE A 197 -4.09 4.70 -13.11
CA ILE A 197 -4.42 3.26 -13.03
C ILE A 197 -3.51 2.43 -13.93
N ALA A 198 -3.21 2.89 -15.14
CA ALA A 198 -2.32 2.23 -16.08
C ALA A 198 -0.90 2.08 -15.53
N ILE A 199 -0.36 3.07 -14.81
CA ILE A 199 0.95 2.95 -14.17
C ILE A 199 0.93 1.90 -13.05
N PHE A 200 -0.10 1.89 -12.19
CA PHE A 200 -0.23 0.87 -11.14
C PHE A 200 -0.36 -0.54 -11.71
N LEU A 201 -1.21 -0.73 -12.73
CA LEU A 201 -1.37 -2.02 -13.41
C LEU A 201 -0.09 -2.45 -14.14
N GLY A 202 0.56 -1.52 -14.84
CA GLY A 202 1.83 -1.78 -15.53
C GLY A 202 2.92 -2.19 -14.54
N THR A 203 2.99 -1.51 -13.40
CA THR A 203 3.92 -1.85 -12.31
C THR A 203 3.63 -3.23 -11.77
N TRP A 204 2.37 -3.55 -11.46
CA TRP A 204 1.98 -4.89 -11.01
C TRP A 204 2.37 -5.98 -12.03
N PHE A 205 2.15 -5.76 -13.32
CA PHE A 205 2.51 -6.74 -14.36
C PHE A 205 4.02 -6.99 -14.47
N VAL A 206 4.84 -5.94 -14.33
CA VAL A 206 6.31 -6.10 -14.25
C VAL A 206 6.69 -6.91 -13.01
N LEU A 207 6.06 -6.65 -11.87
CA LEU A 207 6.34 -7.37 -10.63
C LEU A 207 5.92 -8.84 -10.70
N GLU A 208 4.77 -9.16 -11.30
CA GLU A 208 4.33 -10.54 -11.58
C GLU A 208 5.36 -11.29 -12.43
N TYR A 209 5.90 -10.63 -13.47
CA TYR A 209 6.96 -11.20 -14.29
C TYR A 209 8.27 -11.44 -13.51
N ILE A 210 8.65 -10.52 -12.62
CA ILE A 210 9.85 -10.66 -11.77
C ILE A 210 9.67 -11.81 -10.78
N GLU A 211 8.52 -11.89 -10.09
CA GLU A 211 8.18 -12.98 -9.17
C GLU A 211 8.24 -14.33 -9.88
N TYR A 212 7.62 -14.43 -11.07
CA TYR A 212 7.69 -15.61 -11.91
C TYR A 212 9.13 -15.98 -12.30
N SER A 213 9.93 -15.01 -12.74
CA SER A 213 11.33 -15.22 -13.16
C SER A 213 12.22 -15.68 -11.99
N ARG A 214 11.88 -15.26 -10.77
CA ARG A 214 12.50 -15.72 -9.51
C ARG A 214 11.92 -17.03 -8.97
N LYS A 215 11.01 -17.68 -9.73
CA LYS A 215 10.32 -18.92 -9.36
C LYS A 215 9.50 -18.80 -8.07
N LYS A 216 9.06 -17.59 -7.72
CA LYS A 216 8.16 -17.35 -6.58
C LYS A 216 6.71 -17.49 -7.03
N THR A 217 5.82 -17.79 -6.08
CA THR A 217 4.37 -17.71 -6.31
C THR A 217 3.96 -16.25 -6.36
N SER A 218 3.13 -15.87 -7.33
CA SER A 218 2.59 -14.51 -7.46
C SER A 218 1.10 -14.46 -7.16
N LEU A 219 0.51 -13.26 -7.12
CA LEU A 219 -0.93 -13.11 -6.89
C LEU A 219 -1.75 -13.69 -8.04
N LEU A 220 -1.33 -13.49 -9.30
CA LEU A 220 -2.02 -14.12 -10.43
C LEU A 220 -1.92 -15.64 -10.38
N LYS A 221 -0.76 -16.19 -9.96
CA LYS A 221 -0.62 -17.62 -9.75
C LYS A 221 -1.62 -18.13 -8.71
N ASP A 222 -1.73 -17.46 -7.57
CA ASP A 222 -2.72 -17.80 -6.54
C ASP A 222 -4.15 -17.85 -7.13
N ILE A 223 -4.51 -16.84 -7.93
CA ILE A 223 -5.83 -16.74 -8.57
C ILE A 223 -6.06 -17.89 -9.57
N PHE A 224 -5.09 -18.17 -10.47
CA PHE A 224 -5.21 -19.24 -11.46
C PHE A 224 -5.33 -20.63 -10.82
N HIS A 225 -4.71 -20.80 -9.66
CA HIS A 225 -4.74 -22.06 -8.90
C HIS A 225 -5.86 -22.10 -7.85
N HIS A 226 -6.87 -21.22 -7.99
CA HIS A 226 -8.05 -21.12 -7.13
C HIS A 226 -7.78 -20.81 -5.64
N TYR A 227 -6.58 -20.35 -5.31
CA TYR A 227 -6.24 -19.84 -3.99
C TYR A 227 -6.70 -18.38 -3.84
N SER A 228 -7.98 -18.22 -3.53
CA SER A 228 -8.62 -16.90 -3.42
C SER A 228 -8.33 -16.17 -2.11
N SER A 229 -7.70 -16.81 -1.11
CA SER A 229 -7.46 -16.19 0.20
C SER A 229 -6.63 -14.90 0.07
N SER A 230 -5.58 -14.90 -0.75
CA SER A 230 -4.75 -13.71 -1.00
C SER A 230 -5.59 -12.54 -1.51
N LEU A 231 -6.39 -12.76 -2.56
CA LEU A 231 -7.23 -11.71 -3.15
C LEU A 231 -8.30 -11.20 -2.18
N ILE A 232 -9.02 -12.11 -1.50
CA ILE A 232 -10.03 -11.73 -0.51
C ILE A 232 -9.40 -10.92 0.64
N SER A 233 -8.20 -11.32 1.09
CA SER A 233 -7.48 -10.61 2.14
C SER A 233 -7.12 -9.19 1.71
N ILE A 234 -6.66 -8.98 0.47
CA ILE A 234 -6.41 -7.64 -0.07
C ILE A 234 -7.70 -6.82 -0.05
N LEU A 235 -8.80 -7.35 -0.57
CA LEU A 235 -10.06 -6.60 -0.66
C LEU A 235 -10.58 -6.19 0.72
N ILE A 236 -10.56 -7.11 1.69
CA ILE A 236 -11.02 -6.82 3.06
C ILE A 236 -10.05 -5.87 3.77
N ALA A 237 -8.74 -6.17 3.76
CA ALA A 237 -7.75 -5.36 4.46
C ALA A 237 -7.68 -3.94 3.89
N SER A 238 -7.69 -3.79 2.57
CA SER A 238 -7.67 -2.46 1.92
C SER A 238 -8.91 -1.64 2.25
N PHE A 239 -10.11 -2.25 2.20
CA PHE A 239 -11.34 -1.55 2.52
C PHE A 239 -11.40 -1.13 4.00
N VAL A 240 -11.08 -2.05 4.92
CA VAL A 240 -11.07 -1.76 6.36
C VAL A 240 -10.01 -0.72 6.68
N LEU A 241 -8.79 -0.87 6.16
CA LEU A 241 -7.71 0.07 6.44
C LEU A 241 -8.02 1.46 5.87
N ALA A 242 -8.63 1.56 4.68
CA ALA A 242 -9.06 2.84 4.12
C ALA A 242 -10.05 3.53 5.06
N ILE A 243 -11.06 2.83 5.59
CA ILE A 243 -12.01 3.42 6.54
C ILE A 243 -11.29 3.91 7.81
N ILE A 244 -10.39 3.11 8.38
CA ILE A 244 -9.70 3.46 9.63
C ILE A 244 -8.73 4.65 9.40
N MET A 245 -7.98 4.66 8.29
CA MET A 245 -7.10 5.77 7.91
C MET A 245 -7.88 7.08 7.81
N GLU A 246 -9.04 7.02 7.17
CA GLU A 246 -9.87 8.20 6.94
C GLU A 246 -10.62 8.67 8.19
N PHE A 247 -10.96 7.75 9.09
CA PHE A 247 -11.48 8.10 10.40
C PHE A 247 -10.52 9.00 11.19
N GLU A 248 -9.21 8.72 11.15
CA GLU A 248 -8.21 9.57 11.80
C GLU A 248 -7.89 10.83 10.99
N ASN A 249 -7.96 10.78 9.66
CA ASN A 249 -7.62 11.91 8.80
C ASN A 249 -8.70 12.99 8.75
N ILE A 250 -9.97 12.62 8.57
CA ILE A 250 -11.08 13.57 8.35
C ILE A 250 -11.17 14.68 9.41
N PRO A 251 -10.99 14.41 10.72
CA PRO A 251 -11.11 15.45 11.76
C PRO A 251 -10.03 16.55 11.67
N VAL A 252 -8.83 16.22 11.19
CA VAL A 252 -7.65 17.11 11.23
C VAL A 252 -7.17 17.53 9.84
N GLY A 253 -7.56 16.80 8.79
CA GLY A 253 -7.18 17.04 7.40
C GLY A 253 -5.69 16.90 7.15
N PHE A 254 -5.04 15.86 7.68
CA PHE A 254 -3.59 15.65 7.55
C PHE A 254 -3.16 15.45 6.09
N TRP A 255 -4.05 14.85 5.28
CA TRP A 255 -4.07 14.95 3.82
C TRP A 255 -5.47 15.34 3.33
N ILE A 256 -5.52 16.01 2.18
CA ILE A 256 -6.77 16.46 1.55
C ILE A 256 -6.80 15.93 0.12
N TYR A 257 -7.87 15.20 -0.23
CA TYR A 257 -8.07 14.70 -1.58
C TYR A 257 -8.47 15.81 -2.56
N THR A 258 -7.85 15.77 -3.73
CA THR A 258 -8.03 16.76 -4.81
C THR A 258 -8.10 16.04 -6.16
N ASN A 259 -8.78 16.62 -7.16
CA ASN A 259 -8.75 16.16 -8.55
C ASN A 259 -9.16 14.69 -8.79
N TRP A 260 -9.91 14.05 -7.87
CA TRP A 260 -10.41 12.68 -8.08
C TRP A 260 -11.52 12.67 -9.13
N PRO A 261 -11.56 11.66 -10.02
CA PRO A 261 -12.69 11.48 -10.92
C PRO A 261 -13.97 11.22 -10.11
N LEU A 262 -15.10 11.73 -10.60
CA LEU A 262 -16.41 11.55 -9.99
C LEU A 262 -16.47 12.00 -8.52
N GLU A 263 -15.77 13.08 -8.15
CA GLU A 263 -15.68 13.62 -6.79
C GLU A 263 -17.03 13.96 -6.11
N HIS A 264 -18.11 14.06 -6.89
CA HIS A 264 -19.48 14.27 -6.42
C HIS A 264 -20.10 12.99 -5.84
N ILE A 265 -19.61 11.81 -6.22
CA ILE A 265 -20.05 10.53 -5.65
C ILE A 265 -19.20 10.24 -4.42
N ARG A 266 -19.79 10.43 -3.24
CA ARG A 266 -19.07 10.37 -1.96
C ARG A 266 -19.59 9.27 -1.03
N VAL A 267 -18.66 8.65 -0.31
CA VAL A 267 -18.93 7.70 0.78
C VAL A 267 -18.13 8.17 2.00
N PHE A 268 -18.81 8.34 3.14
CA PHE A 268 -18.21 8.95 4.35
C PHE A 268 -17.55 10.33 4.11
N GLY A 269 -18.05 11.09 3.13
CA GLY A 269 -17.50 12.40 2.77
C GLY A 269 -16.32 12.36 1.79
N LEU A 270 -15.88 11.17 1.36
CA LEU A 270 -14.72 10.97 0.48
C LEU A 270 -15.13 10.42 -0.90
N PRO A 271 -14.36 10.70 -1.97
CA PRO A 271 -14.66 10.18 -3.30
C PRO A 271 -14.74 8.64 -3.34
N LEU A 272 -15.80 8.07 -3.89
CA LEU A 272 -15.97 6.61 -3.97
C LEU A 272 -14.80 5.93 -4.70
N ILE A 273 -14.26 6.56 -5.75
CA ILE A 273 -13.16 6.01 -6.56
C ILE A 273 -11.89 5.77 -5.75
N MET A 274 -11.67 6.55 -4.68
CA MET A 274 -10.55 6.37 -3.76
C MET A 274 -10.60 4.98 -3.09
N PHE A 275 -11.77 4.55 -2.62
CA PHE A 275 -11.94 3.22 -2.02
C PHE A 275 -11.73 2.10 -3.05
N ILE A 276 -12.16 2.32 -4.30
CA ILE A 276 -11.99 1.35 -5.40
C ILE A 276 -10.52 1.22 -5.81
N ALA A 277 -9.74 2.31 -5.72
CA ALA A 277 -8.33 2.32 -6.09
C ALA A 277 -7.40 1.76 -4.99
N TRP A 278 -7.81 1.81 -3.72
CA TRP A 278 -6.99 1.38 -2.58
C TRP A 278 -6.42 -0.05 -2.67
N PRO A 279 -7.14 -1.07 -3.18
CA PRO A 279 -6.58 -2.40 -3.43
C PRO A 279 -5.31 -2.39 -4.29
N LEU A 280 -5.14 -1.42 -5.19
CA LEU A 280 -3.94 -1.30 -6.03
C LEU A 280 -2.68 -1.02 -5.21
N HIS A 281 -2.82 -0.28 -4.09
CA HIS A 281 -1.68 -0.03 -3.20
C HIS A 281 -1.21 -1.34 -2.60
N TYR A 282 -2.14 -2.18 -2.12
CA TYR A 282 -1.83 -3.50 -1.56
C TYR A 282 -1.16 -4.39 -2.60
N ILE A 283 -1.74 -4.49 -3.80
CA ILE A 283 -1.21 -5.32 -4.88
C ILE A 283 0.23 -4.91 -5.20
N VAL A 284 0.48 -3.62 -5.47
CA VAL A 284 1.81 -3.15 -5.85
C VAL A 284 2.80 -3.25 -4.69
N PHE A 285 2.43 -2.86 -3.47
CA PHE A 285 3.37 -2.83 -2.34
C PHE A 285 3.79 -4.22 -1.89
N LEU A 286 2.84 -5.16 -1.85
CA LEU A 286 3.11 -6.55 -1.48
C LEU A 286 3.90 -7.27 -2.58
N SER A 287 3.52 -7.08 -3.85
CA SER A 287 4.28 -7.64 -4.99
C SER A 287 5.67 -7.03 -5.10
N LEU A 288 5.84 -5.74 -4.81
CA LEU A 288 7.14 -5.07 -4.84
C LEU A 288 8.08 -5.69 -3.80
N PHE A 289 7.59 -5.86 -2.57
CA PHE A 289 8.39 -6.48 -1.53
C PHE A 289 8.78 -7.90 -1.90
N ARG A 290 7.82 -8.71 -2.33
CA ARG A 290 8.08 -10.09 -2.71
C ARG A 290 8.97 -10.25 -3.94
N ALA A 291 8.87 -9.35 -4.91
CA ALA A 291 9.72 -9.33 -6.10
C ALA A 291 11.19 -9.05 -5.76
N PHE A 292 11.51 -8.40 -4.64
CA PHE A 292 12.87 -7.96 -4.30
C PHE A 292 13.47 -8.53 -3.01
N THR A 293 12.68 -9.05 -2.06
CA THR A 293 13.22 -9.75 -0.87
C THR A 293 13.29 -11.25 -1.08
N GLU A 294 13.67 -12.03 -0.07
CA GLU A 294 13.62 -13.49 -0.10
C GLU A 294 12.67 -13.96 1.01
N LYS A 295 13.25 -14.46 2.11
CA LYS A 295 12.53 -15.07 3.23
C LYS A 295 11.57 -14.12 3.93
N GLU A 296 11.89 -12.83 3.91
CA GLU A 296 11.09 -11.77 4.51
C GLU A 296 9.68 -11.69 3.91
N SER A 297 9.55 -12.07 2.64
CA SER A 297 8.30 -12.05 1.89
C SER A 297 7.60 -13.40 1.75
N ASP A 298 8.13 -14.45 2.38
CA ASP A 298 7.67 -15.82 2.13
C ASP A 298 6.18 -15.99 2.40
N GLU A 299 5.64 -15.25 3.37
CA GLU A 299 4.24 -15.30 3.79
C GLU A 299 3.26 -14.54 2.90
N ILE A 300 3.78 -13.62 2.08
CA ILE A 300 2.98 -12.90 1.09
C ILE A 300 2.61 -13.90 -0.03
N TRP A 301 1.34 -14.01 -0.41
CA TRP A 301 0.87 -15.00 -1.41
C TRP A 301 1.12 -16.47 -1.05
N ARG A 302 1.43 -16.79 0.22
CA ARG A 302 1.76 -18.17 0.59
C ARG A 302 0.49 -19.03 0.65
N GLY A 303 0.23 -19.79 -0.40
CA GLY A 303 -0.57 -21.01 -0.33
C GLY A 303 0.24 -22.17 0.27
N ASP A 304 -0.42 -23.28 0.60
CA ASP A 304 0.27 -24.49 1.05
C ASP A 304 1.00 -25.15 -0.14
N LEU A 305 2.31 -25.42 -0.01
CA LEU A 305 3.08 -26.10 -1.07
C LEU A 305 2.82 -27.62 -1.01
N ILE A 306 2.55 -28.26 -2.15
CA ILE A 306 2.81 -29.69 -2.33
C ILE A 306 4.33 -29.84 -2.46
N LYS A 307 4.93 -30.67 -1.59
CA LYS A 307 6.23 -31.28 -1.85
C LYS A 307 6.01 -32.55 -2.65
#